data_AF-A0A2D5QI92-F1
#
_entry.id   AF-A0A2D5QI92-F1
#
_cell.length_a   1.000
_cell.length_b   1.000
_cell.length_c   1.000
_cell.angle_alpha   90.00
_cell.angle_beta   90.00
_cell.angle_gamma   90.00
#
_symmetry.space_group_name_H-M   'P 1'
#
loop_
_entity.id
_entity.type
_entity.pdbx_description
1 polymer ?
#
loop_
_entity_poly.entity_id
_entity_poly.type
_entity_poly.pdbx_seq_one_letter_code
_entity_poly.pdbx_strand_id
1 'polypeptide(L)'
;MRFITLILFFYFPFATLSQDTVEKKNNLNLPGYLKLNFGFTFLEDNNHSLQTDIFPSRSLDIFYSKPIFLGDNFSINPGLGISNDRLSFSNDITLTEITDIDGISQIIVDTLSYSPDKNSLKGTYLMVPVDFKYYFGSGSLDKRRFF
;
A
#
# COMPACT_ATOMS: atom_id res chain seq x y z
N MET A 1 -14.10 30.80 -12.99
CA MET A 1 -14.49 29.61 -13.78
C MET A 1 -13.68 28.36 -13.39
N ARG A 2 -13.61 28.01 -12.09
CA ARG A 2 -12.85 26.84 -11.58
C ARG A 2 -13.67 25.93 -10.64
N PHE A 3 -14.84 26.39 -10.18
CA PHE A 3 -15.74 25.60 -9.33
C PHE A 3 -16.74 24.75 -10.12
N ILE A 4 -16.98 25.06 -11.40
CA ILE A 4 -17.95 24.34 -12.25
C ILE A 4 -17.35 23.01 -12.77
N THR A 5 -16.02 22.89 -12.82
CA THR A 5 -15.33 21.68 -13.28
C THR A 5 -15.39 20.52 -12.27
N LEU A 6 -15.64 20.79 -10.98
CA LEU A 6 -15.68 19.74 -9.94
C LEU A 6 -17.01 18.96 -9.93
N ILE A 7 -18.12 19.57 -10.40
CA ILE A 7 -19.44 18.94 -10.44
C ILE A 7 -19.61 18.04 -11.68
N LEU A 8 -18.82 18.26 -12.74
CA LEU A 8 -18.91 17.47 -13.96
C LEU A 8 -18.31 16.04 -13.82
N PHE A 9 -17.51 15.79 -12.78
CA PHE A 9 -16.90 14.47 -12.55
C PHE A 9 -17.85 13.45 -11.88
N PHE A 10 -18.97 13.92 -11.31
CA PHE A 10 -19.99 13.06 -10.70
C PHE A 10 -21.02 12.48 -11.70
N TYR A 11 -20.91 12.84 -12.99
CA TYR A 11 -21.73 12.32 -14.07
C TYR A 11 -21.01 11.26 -14.92
N PHE A 12 -20.10 10.48 -14.34
CA PHE A 12 -19.65 9.25 -15.00
C PHE A 12 -20.73 8.19 -14.84
N PRO A 13 -21.43 7.76 -15.92
CA PRO A 13 -22.30 6.62 -15.83
C PRO A 13 -21.41 5.38 -15.66
N PHE A 14 -21.42 4.79 -14.47
CA PHE A 14 -21.07 3.37 -14.28
C PHE A 14 -22.18 2.53 -14.92
N ALA A 15 -22.31 2.61 -16.24
CA ALA A 15 -23.22 1.79 -17.02
C ALA A 15 -22.38 0.84 -17.87
N THR A 16 -22.57 -0.46 -17.59
CA THR A 16 -22.39 -1.59 -18.50
C THR A 16 -20.96 -2.01 -18.86
N LEU A 17 -20.36 -2.82 -17.99
CA LEU A 17 -19.65 -4.03 -18.41
C LEU A 17 -20.36 -5.24 -17.79
N SER A 18 -21.58 -5.50 -18.25
CA SER A 18 -22.22 -6.81 -18.06
C SER A 18 -21.84 -7.65 -19.27
N GLN A 19 -20.73 -8.38 -19.18
CA GLN A 19 -20.43 -9.44 -20.16
C GLN A 19 -21.30 -10.64 -19.83
N ASP A 20 -22.36 -10.84 -20.62
CA ASP A 20 -23.02 -12.14 -20.75
C ASP A 20 -22.06 -13.09 -21.49
N THR A 21 -21.25 -13.82 -20.74
CA THR A 21 -20.53 -14.98 -21.25
C THR A 21 -20.66 -16.10 -20.23
N VAL A 22 -21.40 -17.15 -20.60
CA VAL A 22 -21.48 -18.50 -20.00
C VAL A 22 -20.60 -18.66 -18.77
N GLU A 23 -21.21 -18.65 -17.58
CA GLU A 23 -20.55 -18.85 -16.30
C GLU A 23 -19.84 -20.21 -16.26
N LYS A 24 -18.58 -20.25 -16.69
CA LYS A 24 -17.64 -21.25 -16.18
C LYS A 24 -17.41 -20.86 -14.73
N LYS A 25 -18.24 -21.42 -13.83
CA LYS A 25 -18.13 -21.24 -12.39
C LYS A 25 -16.82 -21.88 -11.91
N ASN A 26 -15.72 -21.19 -12.16
CA ASN A 26 -14.46 -21.42 -11.49
C ASN A 26 -14.68 -21.01 -10.03
N ASN A 27 -15.28 -21.91 -9.25
CA ASN A 27 -15.34 -21.79 -7.80
C ASN A 27 -13.92 -22.01 -7.27
N LEU A 28 -13.06 -20.99 -7.44
CA LEU A 28 -11.77 -20.94 -6.80
C LEU A 28 -12.02 -20.66 -5.32
N ASN A 29 -12.33 -21.72 -4.56
CA ASN A 29 -12.56 -21.64 -3.13
C ASN A 29 -11.22 -21.69 -2.39
N LEU A 30 -10.47 -20.58 -2.44
CA LEU A 30 -9.19 -20.47 -1.74
C LEU A 30 -9.44 -19.91 -0.32
N PRO A 31 -9.21 -20.70 0.75
CA PRO A 31 -9.64 -20.34 2.09
C PRO A 31 -8.71 -19.29 2.72
N GLY A 32 -9.17 -18.04 2.83
CA GLY A 32 -8.40 -16.96 3.42
C GLY A 32 -8.97 -15.60 3.03
N TYR A 33 -8.18 -14.54 3.24
CA TYR A 33 -8.60 -13.18 2.95
C TYR A 33 -7.62 -12.53 1.99
N LEU A 34 -8.13 -11.99 0.89
CA LEU A 34 -7.44 -10.95 0.14
C LEU A 34 -7.64 -9.63 0.90
N LYS A 35 -6.55 -9.00 1.33
CA LYS A 35 -6.57 -7.74 2.06
C LYS A 35 -5.97 -6.64 1.20
N LEU A 36 -6.59 -5.47 1.31
CA LEU A 36 -6.16 -4.23 0.68
C LEU A 36 -5.94 -3.21 1.80
N ASN A 37 -4.70 -2.78 1.99
CA ASN A 37 -4.38 -1.72 2.93
C ASN A 37 -4.03 -0.46 2.15
N PHE A 38 -4.63 0.66 2.56
CA PHE A 38 -4.30 1.98 2.05
C PHE A 38 -3.81 2.81 3.23
N GLY A 39 -2.66 3.44 3.07
CA GLY A 39 -2.03 4.23 4.13
C GLY A 39 -1.33 5.47 3.61
N PHE A 40 -0.83 6.26 4.56
CA PHE A 40 0.07 7.37 4.31
C PHE A 40 1.49 6.96 4.72
N THR A 41 2.48 7.38 3.95
CA THR A 41 3.89 7.11 4.24
C THR A 41 4.53 8.39 4.75
N PHE A 42 5.27 8.28 5.86
CA PHE A 42 5.94 9.42 6.49
C PHE A 42 7.43 9.10 6.67
N LEU A 43 8.27 10.12 6.56
CA LEU A 43 9.66 10.03 6.97
C LEU A 43 9.74 10.31 8.48
N GLU A 44 10.37 9.42 9.24
CA GLU A 44 10.48 9.55 10.71
C GLU A 44 11.40 10.71 11.13
N ASP A 45 12.53 10.88 10.43
CA ASP A 45 13.50 11.96 10.66
C ASP A 45 13.42 12.99 9.52
N ASN A 46 12.42 13.88 9.61
CA ASN A 46 12.19 14.93 8.61
C ASN A 46 13.12 16.13 8.82
N ASN A 47 14.43 15.92 8.71
CA ASN A 47 15.40 17.01 8.66
C ASN A 47 14.99 18.03 7.56
N HIS A 48 15.27 19.32 7.76
CA HIS A 48 14.91 20.40 6.83
C HIS A 48 15.33 20.14 5.38
N SER A 49 16.38 19.35 5.17
CA SER A 49 16.84 18.93 3.84
C SER A 49 15.92 17.92 3.16
N LEU A 50 15.12 17.14 3.89
CA LEU A 50 14.27 16.03 3.41
C LEU A 50 12.79 16.27 3.77
N GLN A 51 12.23 17.37 3.27
CA GLN A 51 10.81 17.68 3.49
C GLN A 51 9.92 16.84 2.56
N THR A 52 8.90 16.20 3.15
CA THR A 52 7.95 15.34 2.43
C THR A 52 6.54 15.90 2.46
N ASP A 53 5.83 15.78 1.35
CA ASP A 53 4.43 16.14 1.24
C ASP A 53 3.54 15.00 1.74
N ILE A 54 2.68 15.28 2.72
CA ILE A 54 1.85 14.26 3.40
C ILE A 54 0.83 13.60 2.46
N PHE A 55 0.06 14.39 1.70
CA PHE A 55 -1.02 13.87 0.84
C PHE A 55 -0.55 13.02 -0.35
N PRO A 56 0.49 13.40 -1.11
CA PRO A 56 0.98 12.57 -2.21
C PRO A 56 1.80 11.37 -1.75
N SER A 57 2.25 11.34 -0.48
CA SER A 57 2.96 10.22 0.14
C SER A 57 1.98 9.18 0.68
N ARG A 58 1.99 7.99 0.09
CA ARG A 58 0.95 6.98 0.32
C ARG A 58 1.46 5.57 0.07
N SER A 59 0.82 4.62 0.73
CA SER A 59 1.07 3.19 0.58
C SER A 59 -0.18 2.46 0.09
N LEU A 60 0.05 1.43 -0.71
CA LEU A 60 -0.95 0.46 -1.11
C LEU A 60 -0.38 -0.95 -0.99
N ASP A 61 -0.98 -1.74 -0.11
CA ASP A 61 -0.59 -3.13 0.10
C ASP A 61 -1.71 -4.07 -0.35
N ILE A 62 -1.33 -5.09 -1.10
CA ILE A 62 -2.23 -6.16 -1.55
C ILE A 62 -1.61 -7.47 -1.11
N PHE A 63 -2.32 -8.20 -0.25
CA PHE A 63 -1.80 -9.45 0.26
C PHE A 63 -2.90 -10.45 0.56
N TYR A 64 -2.55 -11.72 0.38
CA TYR A 64 -3.40 -12.83 0.77
C TYR A 64 -2.94 -13.34 2.12
N SER A 65 -3.89 -13.62 3.02
CA SER A 65 -3.60 -14.17 4.35
C SER A 65 -4.51 -15.34 4.67
N LYS A 66 -3.96 -16.36 5.31
CA LYS A 66 -4.69 -17.57 5.69
C LYS A 66 -4.75 -17.70 7.21
N PRO A 67 -5.95 -17.74 7.82
CA PRO A 67 -6.09 -17.91 9.26
C PRO A 67 -5.69 -19.33 9.70
N ILE A 68 -4.88 -19.42 10.73
CA ILE A 68 -4.58 -20.63 11.49
C ILE A 68 -5.15 -20.42 12.89
N PHE A 69 -6.24 -21.13 13.21
CA PHE A 69 -6.93 -20.97 14.49
C PHE A 69 -6.19 -21.69 15.62
N LEU A 70 -6.05 -20.99 16.74
CA LEU A 70 -5.51 -21.48 18.00
C LEU A 70 -6.66 -21.57 18.99
N GLY A 71 -7.37 -22.70 18.96
CA GLY A 71 -8.61 -22.88 19.73
C GLY A 71 -9.77 -22.04 19.20
N ASP A 72 -10.72 -21.71 20.08
CA ASP A 72 -11.99 -21.14 19.68
C ASP A 72 -11.97 -19.63 19.46
N ASN A 73 -10.96 -18.89 19.93
CA ASN A 73 -11.01 -17.43 19.96
C ASN A 73 -9.78 -16.73 19.37
N PHE A 74 -8.70 -17.44 19.07
CA PHE A 74 -7.47 -16.84 18.55
C PHE A 74 -7.13 -17.36 17.16
N SER A 75 -6.47 -16.54 16.34
CA SER A 75 -5.81 -16.99 15.11
C SER A 75 -4.49 -16.26 14.86
N ILE A 76 -3.56 -16.99 14.24
CA ILE A 76 -2.39 -16.42 13.57
C ILE A 76 -2.69 -16.43 12.08
N ASN A 77 -2.50 -15.31 11.41
CA ASN A 77 -2.85 -15.13 10.01
C ASN A 77 -1.58 -14.77 9.22
N PRO A 78 -0.71 -15.75 8.91
CA PRO A 78 0.39 -15.50 7.99
C PRO A 78 -0.16 -15.15 6.61
N GLY A 79 0.55 -14.28 5.90
CA GLY A 79 0.21 -13.88 4.56
C GLY A 79 1.44 -13.68 3.68
N LEU A 80 1.16 -13.43 2.41
CA LEU A 80 2.14 -13.08 1.40
C LEU A 80 1.50 -12.04 0.47
N GLY A 81 2.26 -11.02 0.12
CA GLY A 81 1.79 -10.03 -0.83
C GLY A 81 2.85 -9.04 -1.23
N ILE A 82 2.38 -7.94 -1.83
CA ILE A 82 3.21 -6.88 -2.36
C ILE A 82 2.73 -5.57 -1.75
N SER A 83 3.69 -4.74 -1.34
CA SER A 83 3.44 -3.36 -0.96
C SER A 83 4.07 -2.41 -1.96
N ASN A 84 3.37 -1.34 -2.26
CA ASN A 84 3.90 -0.21 -2.99
C ASN A 84 3.82 1.04 -2.12
N ASP A 85 4.99 1.58 -1.82
CA ASP A 85 5.13 2.82 -1.08
C ASP A 85 5.57 3.93 -2.02
N ARG A 86 5.00 5.11 -1.79
CA ARG A 86 5.42 6.34 -2.44
C ARG A 86 5.67 7.39 -1.38
N LEU A 87 6.87 7.95 -1.41
CA LEU A 87 7.26 9.12 -0.64
C LEU A 87 7.47 10.29 -1.60
N SER A 88 6.70 11.35 -1.43
CA SER A 88 6.80 12.55 -2.26
C SER A 88 7.53 13.66 -1.51
N PHE A 89 8.49 14.28 -2.18
CA PHE A 89 9.32 15.34 -1.60
C PHE A 89 8.81 16.71 -2.04
N SER A 90 8.77 17.65 -1.08
CA SER A 90 8.43 19.05 -1.33
C SER A 90 9.60 19.83 -1.92
N ASN A 91 10.83 19.32 -1.73
CA ASN A 91 12.08 19.95 -2.15
C ASN A 91 12.66 19.25 -3.39
N ASP A 92 13.54 19.99 -4.07
CA ASP A 92 14.28 19.54 -5.25
C ASP A 92 15.48 18.69 -4.83
N ILE A 93 15.22 17.49 -4.31
CA ILE A 93 16.24 16.61 -3.76
C ILE A 93 16.40 15.31 -4.55
N THR A 94 17.59 14.73 -4.50
CA THR A 94 17.90 13.42 -5.08
C THR A 94 18.80 12.63 -4.14
N LEU A 95 18.92 11.33 -4.41
CA LEU A 95 19.91 10.48 -3.76
C LEU A 95 21.08 10.30 -4.73
N THR A 96 22.28 10.67 -4.28
CA THR A 96 23.51 10.57 -5.08
C THR A 96 24.49 9.65 -4.35
N GLU A 97 25.11 8.73 -5.08
CA GLU A 97 26.22 7.94 -4.57
C GLU A 97 27.52 8.75 -4.71
N ILE A 98 28.25 8.93 -3.61
CA ILE A 98 29.59 9.49 -3.62
C ILE A 98 30.57 8.48 -3.04
N THR A 99 31.78 8.44 -3.58
CA THR A 99 32.88 7.62 -3.04
C THR A 99 33.80 8.53 -2.24
N ASP A 100 33.97 8.22 -0.95
CA ASP A 100 34.87 8.97 -0.07
C ASP A 100 36.35 8.70 -0.43
N ILE A 101 37.26 9.49 0.14
CA ILE A 101 38.72 9.38 -0.03
C ILE A 101 39.22 7.98 0.36
N ASP A 102 38.54 7.32 1.30
CA ASP A 102 38.84 5.96 1.76
C ASP A 102 38.24 4.86 0.85
N GLY A 103 37.64 5.23 -0.29
CA GLY A 103 37.05 4.27 -1.25
C GLY A 103 35.69 3.71 -0.82
N ILE A 104 35.04 4.29 0.19
CA ILE A 104 33.74 3.87 0.69
C ILE A 104 32.64 4.60 -0.10
N SER A 105 31.77 3.84 -0.77
CA SER A 105 30.54 4.38 -1.36
C SER A 105 29.50 4.70 -0.29
N GLN A 106 28.97 5.91 -0.33
CA GLN A 106 27.88 6.36 0.53
C GLN A 106 26.78 7.01 -0.32
N ILE A 107 25.53 6.79 0.07
CA ILE A 107 24.37 7.45 -0.54
C ILE A 107 24.06 8.68 0.30
N ILE A 108 24.12 9.86 -0.32
CA ILE A 108 23.82 11.14 0.31
C ILE A 108 22.57 11.76 -0.29
N VAL A 109 21.94 12.64 0.49
CA VAL A 109 20.89 13.53 -0.01
C VAL A 109 21.56 14.71 -0.69
N ASP A 110 21.21 14.94 -1.94
CA ASP A 110 21.74 16.03 -2.76
C ASP A 110 20.59 16.88 -3.32
N THR A 111 20.90 18.08 -3.78
CA THR A 111 19.94 18.99 -4.40
C THR A 111 19.98 18.85 -5.92
N LEU A 112 18.82 18.73 -6.54
CA LEU A 112 18.71 18.75 -7.99
C LEU A 112 19.10 20.13 -8.52
N SER A 113 19.81 20.16 -9.66
CA SER A 113 20.17 21.42 -10.32
C SER A 113 18.98 22.10 -11.04
N TYR A 114 17.79 21.53 -10.94
CA TYR A 114 16.54 22.02 -11.52
C TYR A 114 15.38 21.70 -10.58
N SER A 115 14.24 22.39 -10.77
CA SER A 115 13.05 22.22 -9.95
C SER A 115 11.99 21.37 -10.67
N PRO A 116 11.88 20.05 -10.39
CA PRO A 116 10.81 19.23 -10.95
C PRO A 116 9.44 19.59 -10.37
N ASP A 117 8.41 19.58 -11.22
CA ASP A 117 7.01 19.71 -10.77
C ASP A 117 6.59 18.59 -9.78
N LYS A 118 7.25 17.43 -9.86
CA LYS A 118 6.99 16.26 -9.01
C LYS A 118 8.28 15.54 -8.69
N ASN A 119 8.57 15.40 -7.40
CA ASN A 119 9.66 14.59 -6.89
C ASN A 119 9.10 13.49 -5.98
N SER A 120 9.48 12.23 -6.22
CA SER A 120 9.04 11.13 -5.36
C SER A 120 9.93 9.90 -5.46
N LEU A 121 10.23 9.30 -4.31
CA LEU A 121 10.77 7.96 -4.19
C LEU A 121 9.63 6.93 -4.16
N LYS A 122 9.78 5.83 -4.88
CA LYS A 122 8.80 4.74 -4.91
C LYS A 122 9.49 3.42 -4.61
N GLY A 123 8.94 2.67 -3.67
CA GLY A 123 9.41 1.33 -3.30
C GLY A 123 8.35 0.30 -3.60
N THR A 124 8.76 -0.87 -4.08
CA THR A 124 7.89 -2.05 -4.18
C THR A 124 8.54 -3.18 -3.42
N TYR A 125 7.81 -3.76 -2.47
CA TYR A 125 8.33 -4.76 -1.54
C TYR A 125 7.50 -6.03 -1.60
N LEU A 126 8.18 -7.17 -1.50
CA LEU A 126 7.53 -8.43 -1.15
C LEU A 126 7.34 -8.47 0.36
N MET A 127 6.11 -8.72 0.81
CA MET A 127 5.75 -8.72 2.22
C MET A 127 5.30 -10.08 2.70
N VAL A 128 5.68 -10.43 3.93
CA VAL A 128 5.18 -11.60 4.66
C VAL A 128 4.54 -11.12 5.98
N PRO A 129 3.30 -10.59 5.95
CA PRO A 129 2.63 -10.13 7.15
C PRO A 129 2.18 -11.30 8.03
N VAL A 130 2.16 -11.09 9.34
CA VAL A 130 1.66 -12.06 10.33
C VAL A 130 0.76 -11.32 11.32
N ASP A 131 -0.56 -11.54 11.22
CA ASP A 131 -1.51 -10.92 12.15
C ASP A 131 -1.91 -11.89 13.25
N PHE A 132 -1.86 -11.44 14.51
CA PHE A 132 -2.52 -12.12 15.61
C PHE A 132 -3.91 -11.52 15.85
N LYS A 133 -4.95 -12.34 15.85
CA LYS A 133 -6.35 -11.88 16.01
C LYS A 133 -7.03 -12.61 17.15
N TYR A 134 -7.83 -11.86 17.90
CA TYR A 134 -8.78 -12.37 18.88
C TYR A 134 -10.22 -12.10 18.41
N TYR A 135 -11.09 -13.09 18.55
CA TYR A 135 -12.50 -13.01 18.14
C TYR A 135 -13.40 -13.06 19.38
N PHE A 136 -14.09 -11.94 19.65
CA PHE A 136 -15.07 -11.86 20.73
C PHE A 136 -16.35 -12.62 20.36
N GLY A 137 -16.81 -13.52 21.24
CA GLY A 137 -18.10 -14.19 21.10
C GLY A 137 -18.19 -15.25 19.99
N SER A 138 -17.08 -15.61 19.34
CA SER A 138 -17.08 -16.70 18.36
C SER A 138 -16.97 -18.04 19.09
N GLY A 139 -18.04 -18.83 19.09
CA GLY A 139 -17.93 -20.26 19.39
C GLY A 139 -17.29 -21.05 18.24
N SER A 140 -17.11 -22.36 18.43
CA SER A 140 -16.52 -23.29 17.46
C SER A 140 -17.27 -23.43 16.11
N LEU A 141 -18.44 -22.80 15.97
CA LEU A 141 -19.34 -22.92 14.81
C LEU A 141 -19.57 -21.61 14.03
N ASP A 142 -18.90 -20.50 14.34
CA ASP A 142 -19.12 -19.25 13.58
C ASP A 142 -18.49 -19.32 12.18
N LYS A 143 -19.34 -19.57 11.17
CA LYS A 143 -18.97 -19.64 9.75
C LYS A 143 -18.51 -18.30 9.16
N ARG A 144 -18.79 -17.17 9.82
CA ARG A 144 -18.35 -15.82 9.39
C ARG A 144 -16.86 -15.57 9.61
N ARG A 145 -16.14 -16.57 10.11
CA ARG A 145 -14.69 -16.54 10.27
C ARG A 145 -13.94 -16.78 8.97
N PHE A 146 -14.61 -17.16 7.88
CA PHE A 146 -13.95 -17.50 6.61
C PHE A 146 -14.48 -16.70 5.41
N PHE A 147 -15.44 -15.79 5.62
CA PHE A 147 -16.09 -14.97 4.60
C PHE A 147 -16.30 -13.55 5.09
#